data_AF-A0A833LT80-F1
#
_entry.id   AF-A0A833LT80-F1
#
_cell.length_a   1.000
_cell.length_b   1.000
_cell.length_c   1.000
_cell.angle_alpha   90.00
_cell.angle_beta   90.00
_cell.angle_gamma   90.00
#
_symmetry.space_group_name_H-M   'P 1'
#
loop_
_entity.id
_entity.type
_entity.pdbx_description
1 polymer ?
#
loop_
_entity_poly.entity_id
_entity_poly.type
_entity_poly.pdbx_seq_one_letter_code
_entity_poly.pdbx_strand_id
1 'polypeptide(L)' 'MKVGSGFASGPQAHRVLAEEAVAAALAAAGTSQAEHVLLLLSREFSRHPADAVLAAARSAGCLQVSG' A
#
# COMPACT_ATOMS: atom_id res chain seq x y z
N MET A 1 10.57 -7.33 -15.20
CA MET A 1 9.79 -6.40 -14.36
C MET A 1 8.40 -6.98 -14.16
N LYS A 2 8.03 -7.30 -12.92
CA LYS A 2 6.64 -7.69 -12.59
C LYS A 2 5.96 -6.49 -11.94
N VAL A 3 4.71 -6.24 -12.30
CA VAL A 3 3.92 -5.14 -11.77
C VAL A 3 2.57 -5.71 -11.36
N GLY A 4 2.07 -5.27 -10.21
CA GLY A 4 0.75 -5.62 -9.71
C GLY A 4 0.10 -4.39 -9.09
N SER A 5 -1.22 -4.38 -9.06
CA SER A 5 -2.03 -3.33 -8.46
C SER A 5 -3.07 -3.95 -7.55
N GLY A 6 -3.39 -3.25 -6.46
CA GLY A 6 -4.42 -3.66 -5.53
C GLY A 6 -5.19 -2.45 -5.05
N PHE A 7 -6.39 -2.70 -4.55
CA PHE A 7 -7.29 -1.69 -4.04
C PHE A 7 -8.00 -2.21 -2.80
N ALA A 8 -8.13 -1.35 -1.80
CA ALA A 8 -8.88 -1.63 -0.60
C ALA A 8 -9.70 -0.39 -0.23
N SER A 9 -10.87 -0.63 0.35
CA SER A 9 -11.79 0.43 0.78
C SER A 9 -12.48 0.01 2.06
N GLY A 10 -12.76 0.98 2.93
CA GLY A 10 -13.48 0.75 4.16
C GLY A 10 -14.14 2.03 4.67
N PRO A 11 -14.95 1.93 5.74
CA PRO A 11 -15.69 3.06 6.28
C PRO A 11 -14.80 4.11 6.96
N GLN A 12 -13.54 3.77 7.25
CA GLN A 12 -12.58 4.65 7.91
C GLN A 12 -11.22 4.56 7.21
N ALA A 13 -10.54 5.70 7.10
CA ALA A 13 -9.17 5.79 6.61
C ALA A 13 -8.18 5.20 7.63
N HIS A 14 -8.09 3.88 7.65
CA HIS A 14 -7.23 3.12 8.55
C HIS A 14 -6.05 2.52 7.79
N ARG A 15 -4.88 2.46 8.43
CA ARG A 15 -3.65 1.94 7.81
C ARG A 15 -3.79 0.51 7.26
N VAL A 16 -4.69 -0.29 7.82
CA VAL A 16 -4.99 -1.66 7.37
C VAL A 16 -5.44 -1.70 5.90
N LEU A 17 -6.15 -0.66 5.43
CA LEU A 17 -6.52 -0.58 4.01
C LEU A 17 -5.29 -0.47 3.11
N ALA A 18 -4.22 0.21 3.54
CA ALA A 18 -2.97 0.25 2.80
C ALA A 18 -2.25 -1.12 2.83
N GLU A 19 -2.29 -1.83 3.96
CA GLU A 19 -1.74 -3.19 4.09
C GLU A 19 -2.43 -4.16 3.12
N GLU A 20 -3.78 -4.13 3.08
CA GLU A 20 -4.61 -4.95 2.20
C GLU A 20 -4.39 -4.63 0.72
N ALA A 21 -4.37 -3.35 0.34
CA ALA A 21 -4.13 -2.94 -1.04
C ALA A 21 -2.75 -3.41 -1.54
N VAL A 22 -1.71 -3.30 -0.70
CA VAL A 22 -0.36 -3.77 -1.03
C VAL A 22 -0.30 -5.29 -1.11
N ALA A 23 -0.94 -6.01 -0.17
CA ALA A 23 -0.98 -7.47 -0.21
C ALA A 23 -1.66 -7.97 -1.50
N ALA A 24 -2.76 -7.34 -1.91
CA ALA A 24 -3.44 -7.62 -3.17
C ALA A 24 -2.55 -7.34 -4.39
N ALA A 25 -1.81 -6.21 -4.38
CA ALA A 25 -0.89 -5.87 -5.46
C ALA A 25 0.25 -6.89 -5.60
N LEU A 26 0.85 -7.32 -4.48
CA LEU A 26 1.91 -8.33 -4.45
C LEU A 26 1.41 -9.70 -4.94
N ALA A 27 0.22 -10.11 -4.50
CA ALA A 27 -0.42 -11.32 -4.97
C ALA A 27 -0.66 -11.28 -6.49
N ALA A 28 -1.17 -10.15 -7.01
CA ALA A 28 -1.37 -9.94 -8.45
C ALA A 28 -0.05 -9.96 -9.24
N ALA A 29 1.04 -9.46 -8.66
CA ALA A 29 2.39 -9.53 -9.25
C ALA A 29 3.03 -10.93 -9.13
N GLY A 30 2.47 -11.83 -8.33
CA GLY A 30 3.07 -13.13 -8.03
C GLY A 30 4.44 -12.98 -7.35
N THR A 31 4.55 -12.03 -6.43
CA THR A 31 5.76 -11.73 -5.63
C THR A 31 5.38 -11.57 -4.16
N SER A 32 6.36 -11.76 -3.27
CA SER A 32 6.18 -11.55 -1.83
C SER A 32 6.75 -10.22 -1.34
N GLN A 33 7.54 -9.53 -2.16
CA GLN A 33 8.14 -8.22 -1.87
C GLN A 33 8.12 -7.36 -3.14
N ALA A 34 8.23 -6.05 -2.96
CA ALA A 34 8.39 -5.07 -4.04
C ALA A 34 9.66 -4.25 -3.83
N GLU A 35 10.25 -3.72 -4.91
CA GLU A 35 11.37 -2.77 -4.80
C GLU A 35 10.85 -1.34 -4.58
N HIS A 36 9.70 -1.02 -5.19
CA HIS A 36 9.04 0.27 -5.14
C HIS A 36 7.52 0.10 -5.06
N VAL A 37 6.86 0.99 -4.30
CA VAL A 37 5.41 1.05 -4.20
C VAL A 37 4.92 2.45 -4.57
N LEU A 38 3.96 2.51 -5.49
CA LEU A 38 3.16 3.71 -5.72
C LEU A 38 1.85 3.59 -4.92
N LEU A 39 1.69 4.37 -3.86
CA LEU A 39 0.56 4.33 -2.95
C LEU A 39 -0.32 5.58 -3.12
N LEU A 40 -1.52 5.40 -3.68
CA LEU A 40 -2.50 6.47 -3.82
C LEU A 40 -3.50 6.43 -2.67
N LEU A 41 -3.53 7.49 -1.87
CA LEU A 41 -4.44 7.60 -0.72
C LEU A 41 -5.57 8.58 -1.04
N SER A 42 -6.76 8.26 -0.55
CA SER A 42 -7.89 9.19 -0.60
C SER A 42 -7.69 10.34 0.41
N ARG A 43 -8.47 11.42 0.27
CA ARG A 43 -8.34 12.64 1.08
C ARG A 43 -8.50 12.37 2.58
N GLU A 44 -9.24 11.34 2.95
CA GLU A 44 -9.56 10.95 4.32
C GLU A 44 -8.31 10.53 5.10
N PHE A 45 -7.25 10.08 4.41
CA PHE A 45 -5.95 9.77 5.03
C PHE A 45 -5.11 11.00 5.36
N SER A 46 -5.50 12.21 4.93
CA SER A 46 -4.72 13.46 5.12
C SER A 46 -4.34 13.77 6.56
N ARG A 47 -5.12 13.26 7.53
CA ARG A 47 -4.82 13.47 8.96
C ARG A 47 -3.66 12.61 9.47
N HIS A 48 -3.49 11.41 8.92
CA HIS A 48 -2.50 10.42 9.37
C HIS A 48 -1.87 9.66 8.17
N PRO A 49 -1.32 10.35 7.16
CA PRO A 49 -0.82 9.69 5.96
C PRO A 49 0.42 8.83 6.23
N ALA A 50 1.23 9.24 7.21
CA ALA A 50 2.45 8.52 7.60
C ALA A 50 2.16 7.08 8.06
N ASP A 51 1.06 6.84 8.77
CA ASP A 51 0.71 5.50 9.24
C ASP A 51 0.39 4.56 8.10
N ALA A 52 -0.31 5.05 7.07
CA ALA A 52 -0.62 4.29 5.86
C ALA A 52 0.64 4.01 5.02
N VAL A 53 1.53 5.00 4.89
CA VAL A 53 2.81 4.84 4.18
C VAL A 53 3.71 3.82 4.87
N LEU A 54 3.86 3.90 6.20
CA LEU A 54 4.65 2.94 6.98
C LEU A 54 4.07 1.53 6.96
N ALA A 55 2.74 1.41 6.90
CA ALA A 55 2.07 0.13 6.79
C ALA A 55 2.26 -0.49 5.40
N ALA A 56 2.15 0.31 4.34
CA ALA A 56 2.46 -0.11 2.97
C ALA A 56 3.93 -0.54 2.81
N ALA A 57 4.87 0.26 3.32
CA ALA A 57 6.31 -0.06 3.29
C ALA A 57 6.61 -1.41 3.95
N ARG A 58 6.02 -1.66 5.12
CA ARG A 58 6.16 -2.93 5.85
C ARG A 58 5.55 -4.11 5.10
N SER A 59 4.34 -3.95 4.56
CA SER A 59 3.66 -5.01 3.77
C SER A 59 4.44 -5.35 2.50
N ALA A 60 5.03 -4.33 1.85
CA ALA A 60 5.82 -4.48 0.65
C ALA A 60 7.25 -5.01 0.87
N GLY A 61 7.76 -4.93 2.10
CA GLY A 61 9.17 -5.23 2.39
C GLY A 61 10.15 -4.22 1.77
N CYS A 62 9.72 -2.97 1.58
CA CYS A 62 10.50 -1.96 0.84
C CYS A 62 10.56 -0.61 1.57
N LEU A 63 11.58 0.19 1.25
CA LEU A 63 11.74 1.54 1.80
C LEU A 63 11.28 2.64 0.83
N GLN A 64 11.03 2.29 -0.43
CA GLN A 64 10.66 3.26 -1.46
C GLN A 64 9.15 3.23 -1.71
N VAL A 65 8.44 4.10 -0.98
CA VAL A 65 7.01 4.35 -1.17
C VAL A 65 6.83 5.78 -1.64
N SER A 66 6.03 5.98 -2.69
CA SER A 66 5.76 7.30 -3.29
C SER A 66 4.29 7.41 -3.69
N GLY A 67 3.77 8.63 -3.84
CA GLY A 67 2.37 8.87 -4.25
C GLY A 67 1.80 10.16 -3.71
#